data_AF-A0A7Y2IU75-F1
#
_entry.id   AF-A0A7Y2IU75-F1
#
_cell.length_a   1.000
_cell.length_b   1.000
_cell.length_c   1.000
_cell.angle_alpha   90.00
_cell.angle_beta   90.00
_cell.angle_gamma   90.00
#
_symmetry.space_group_name_H-M   'P 1'
#
loop_
_entity.id
_entity.type
_entity.pdbx_description
1 polymer ?
#
loop_
_entity_poly.entity_id
_entity_poly.type
_entity_poly.pdbx_seq_one_letter_code
_entity_poly.pdbx_strand_id
1 'polypeptide(L)'
;MPERLPSRPLRNWFLAWHIHTGDPAGVIAKGFDLDPMLVADLLGGQVPLMIRADEAVEVCLKVRMAPSAIWPRVERAASKQQRECDPLAADVPTSLTRALVEFR
;
A
#
# COMPACT_ATOMS: atom_id res chain seq x y z
N MET A 1 0.48 -11.24 -16.37
CA MET A 1 -0.67 -11.56 -15.48
C MET A 1 -0.77 -10.43 -14.49
N PRO A 2 -1.90 -9.73 -14.35
CA PRO A 2 -2.03 -8.67 -13.35
C PRO A 2 -1.85 -9.29 -11.96
N GLU A 3 -0.91 -8.74 -11.18
CA GLU A 3 -0.69 -9.17 -9.81
C GLU A 3 -1.98 -8.95 -9.01
N ARG A 4 -2.36 -9.93 -8.21
CA ARG A 4 -3.55 -9.85 -7.37
C ARG A 4 -3.16 -10.02 -5.90
N LEU A 5 -3.74 -9.18 -5.06
CA LEU A 5 -3.51 -9.13 -3.62
C LEU A 5 -4.73 -9.65 -2.87
N PRO A 6 -4.54 -10.28 -1.69
CA PRO A 6 -5.68 -10.70 -0.89
C PRO A 6 -6.44 -9.46 -0.40
N SER A 7 -7.76 -9.39 -0.64
CA SER A 7 -8.60 -8.22 -0.29
C SER A 7 -8.92 -8.10 1.21
N ARG A 8 -8.67 -9.16 1.98
CA ARG A 8 -8.99 -9.26 3.42
C ARG A 8 -8.44 -8.10 4.27
N PRO A 9 -7.21 -7.59 4.08
CA PRO A 9 -6.70 -6.48 4.87
C PRO A 9 -7.47 -5.16 4.65
N LEU A 10 -7.78 -4.80 3.39
CA LEU A 10 -8.62 -3.63 3.10
C LEU A 10 -10.01 -3.79 3.69
N ARG A 11 -10.61 -4.98 3.54
CA ARG A 11 -11.90 -5.30 4.15
C ARG A 11 -11.88 -5.09 5.67
N ASN A 12 -10.88 -5.61 6.37
CA ASN A 12 -10.75 -5.43 7.81
C ASN A 12 -10.66 -3.94 8.19
N TRP A 13 -9.93 -3.15 7.41
CA TRP A 13 -9.80 -1.72 7.65
C TRP A 13 -11.13 -0.98 7.44
N PHE A 14 -11.83 -1.21 6.33
CA PHE A 14 -13.13 -0.59 6.08
C PHE A 14 -14.20 -1.04 7.08
N LEU A 15 -14.16 -2.31 7.51
CA LEU A 15 -15.03 -2.80 8.58
C LEU A 15 -14.73 -2.09 9.89
N ALA A 16 -13.46 -1.92 10.26
CA ALA A 16 -13.08 -1.18 11.46
C ALA A 16 -13.57 0.28 11.38
N TRP A 17 -13.37 0.95 10.24
CA TRP A 17 -13.91 2.29 10.02
C TRP A 17 -15.42 2.33 10.21
N HIS A 18 -16.16 1.47 9.52
CA HIS A 18 -17.61 1.37 9.61
C HIS A 18 -18.10 1.16 11.04
N ILE A 19 -17.45 0.26 11.80
CA ILE A 19 -17.77 0.00 13.21
C ILE A 19 -17.51 1.22 14.08
N HIS A 20 -16.43 1.96 13.82
CA HIS A 20 -16.03 3.11 14.63
C HIS A 20 -16.84 4.38 14.35
N THR A 21 -17.19 4.64 13.09
CA THR A 21 -17.89 5.88 12.71
C THR A 21 -19.38 5.69 12.49
N GLY A 22 -19.83 4.46 12.23
CA GLY A 22 -21.19 4.18 11.82
C GLY A 22 -21.49 4.58 10.36
N ASP A 23 -20.47 5.03 9.60
CA ASP A 23 -20.68 5.53 8.24
C ASP A 23 -21.08 4.40 7.29
N PRO A 24 -22.18 4.51 6.53
CA PRO A 24 -22.51 3.51 5.51
C PRO A 24 -21.51 3.54 4.35
N ALA A 25 -21.46 2.46 3.56
CA ALA A 25 -20.52 2.30 2.44
C ALA A 25 -20.45 3.52 1.50
N GLY A 26 -21.59 4.11 1.15
CA GLY A 26 -21.64 5.28 0.27
C GLY A 26 -21.03 6.55 0.88
N VAL A 27 -21.10 6.73 2.20
CA VAL A 27 -20.48 7.87 2.91
C VAL A 27 -18.97 7.69 2.97
N ILE A 28 -18.51 6.47 3.29
CA ILE A 28 -17.08 6.12 3.27
C ILE A 28 -16.51 6.32 1.86
N ALA A 29 -17.18 5.78 0.85
CA ALA A 29 -16.74 5.89 -0.54
C ALA A 29 -16.61 7.35 -0.97
N LYS A 30 -17.63 8.18 -0.67
CA LYS A 30 -17.57 9.61 -0.96
C LYS A 30 -16.45 10.33 -0.19
N GLY A 31 -16.22 9.98 1.08
CA GLY A 31 -15.19 10.60 1.92
C GLY A 31 -13.77 10.35 1.43
N PHE A 32 -13.54 9.20 0.79
CA PHE A 32 -12.24 8.80 0.24
C PHE A 32 -12.16 8.88 -1.30
N ASP A 33 -13.19 9.40 -1.97
CA ASP A 33 -13.28 9.42 -3.44
C ASP A 33 -13.13 8.02 -4.08
N LEU A 34 -13.74 7.01 -3.47
CA LEU A 34 -13.71 5.62 -3.93
C LEU A 34 -15.00 5.24 -4.66
N ASP A 35 -14.92 4.17 -5.46
CA ASP A 35 -16.11 3.55 -6.04
C ASP A 35 -17.02 3.01 -4.91
N PRO A 36 -18.29 3.47 -4.81
CA PRO A 36 -19.22 2.98 -3.81
C PRO A 36 -19.52 1.48 -3.94
N MET A 37 -19.43 0.90 -5.15
CA MET A 37 -19.58 -0.55 -5.33
C MET A 37 -18.42 -1.31 -4.71
N LEU A 38 -17.18 -0.85 -4.91
CA LEU A 38 -15.99 -1.45 -4.30
C LEU A 38 -16.08 -1.46 -2.76
N VAL A 39 -16.48 -0.34 -2.15
CA VAL A 39 -16.62 -0.25 -0.69
C VAL A 39 -17.77 -1.12 -0.19
N ALA A 40 -18.88 -1.17 -0.91
CA ALA A 40 -20.00 -2.06 -0.60
C ALA A 40 -19.60 -3.54 -0.68
N ASP A 41 -18.82 -3.94 -1.69
CA ASP A 41 -18.32 -5.32 -1.85
C ASP A 41 -17.37 -5.71 -0.71
N LEU A 42 -16.49 -4.78 -0.31
CA LEU A 42 -15.56 -4.98 0.81
C LEU A 42 -16.30 -5.14 2.15
N LEU A 43 -17.42 -4.43 2.35
CA LEU A 43 -18.23 -4.50 3.58
C LEU A 43 -19.26 -5.65 3.57
N GLY A 44 -19.89 -5.91 2.42
CA GLY A 44 -21.10 -6.73 2.25
C GLY A 44 -20.86 -8.24 2.11
N GLY A 45 -19.62 -8.71 2.08
CA GLY A 45 -19.30 -10.13 2.26
C GLY A 45 -19.41 -11.02 1.01
N GLN A 46 -19.90 -10.51 -0.13
CA GLN A 46 -19.80 -11.16 -1.44
C GLN A 46 -18.45 -10.81 -2.08
N VAL A 47 -17.36 -11.33 -1.51
CA VAL A 47 -16.01 -10.82 -1.79
C VAL A 47 -15.33 -11.57 -2.94
N PRO A 48 -14.70 -10.89 -3.91
CA PRO A 48 -13.60 -11.49 -4.65
C PRO A 48 -12.41 -11.68 -3.69
N LEU A 49 -11.99 -12.94 -3.49
CA LEU A 49 -10.85 -13.35 -2.64
C LEU A 49 -9.56 -12.54 -2.89
N MET A 50 -9.47 -11.94 -4.07
CA MET A 50 -8.28 -11.28 -4.61
C MET A 50 -8.68 -9.97 -5.32
N ILE A 51 -8.10 -8.84 -4.92
CA ILE A 51 -8.18 -7.53 -5.58
C ILE A 51 -6.98 -7.37 -6.52
N ARG A 52 -7.10 -6.59 -7.60
CA ARG A 52 -5.93 -6.29 -8.44
C ARG A 52 -4.96 -5.35 -7.72
N ALA A 53 -3.67 -5.48 -7.98
CA ALA A 53 -2.65 -4.71 -7.29
C ALA A 53 -2.74 -3.19 -7.58
N ASP A 54 -3.09 -2.80 -8.80
CA ASP A 54 -3.33 -1.40 -9.20
C ASP A 54 -4.47 -0.77 -8.40
N GLU A 55 -5.58 -1.47 -8.32
CA GLU A 55 -6.78 -1.07 -7.57
C GLU A 55 -6.51 -1.02 -6.06
N ALA A 56 -5.74 -1.97 -5.53
CA ALA A 56 -5.32 -1.97 -4.14
C ALA A 56 -4.43 -0.76 -3.80
N VAL A 57 -3.50 -0.40 -4.70
CA VAL A 57 -2.64 0.79 -4.52
C VAL A 57 -3.47 2.06 -4.58
N GLU A 58 -4.42 2.18 -5.51
CA GLU A 58 -5.31 3.33 -5.61
C GLU A 58 -6.10 3.53 -4.30
N VAL A 59 -6.69 2.44 -3.77
CA VAL A 59 -7.40 2.48 -2.49
C VAL A 59 -6.48 2.95 -1.37
N CYS A 60 -5.28 2.38 -1.26
CA CYS A 60 -4.29 2.75 -0.25
C CYS A 60 -3.94 4.24 -0.31
N LEU A 61 -3.71 4.79 -1.50
CA LEU A 61 -3.41 6.21 -1.70
C LEU A 61 -4.58 7.09 -1.24
N LYS A 62 -5.80 6.73 -1.62
CA LYS A 62 -7.03 7.46 -1.25
C LYS A 62 -7.29 7.47 0.26
N VAL A 63 -7.03 6.36 0.94
CA VAL A 63 -7.13 6.28 2.41
C VAL A 63 -5.87 6.74 3.14
N ARG A 64 -4.88 7.30 2.42
CA ARG A 64 -3.59 7.79 2.95
C ARG A 64 -2.83 6.73 3.78
N MET A 65 -2.81 5.50 3.29
CA MET A 65 -2.14 4.38 3.92
C MET A 65 -1.05 3.80 3.02
N ALA A 66 0.09 3.41 3.61
CA ALA A 66 1.13 2.72 2.86
C ALA A 66 0.66 1.28 2.55
N PRO A 67 0.73 0.82 1.29
CA PRO A 67 0.40 -0.57 0.94
C PRO A 67 1.20 -1.60 1.74
N SER A 68 2.44 -1.26 2.13
CA SER A 68 3.29 -2.11 2.96
C SER A 68 2.85 -2.22 4.42
N ALA A 69 2.12 -1.23 4.93
CA ALA A 69 1.48 -1.33 6.24
C ALA A 69 0.33 -2.35 6.23
N ILE A 70 -0.30 -2.56 5.07
CA ILE A 70 -1.44 -3.46 4.89
C ILE A 70 -0.98 -4.87 4.46
N TRP A 71 -0.01 -4.94 3.56
CA TRP A 71 0.56 -6.17 3.02
C TRP A 71 2.09 -6.21 3.19
N PRO A 72 2.58 -6.44 4.42
CA PRO A 72 4.02 -6.40 4.72
C PRO A 72 4.85 -7.46 3.99
N ARG A 73 4.22 -8.48 3.39
CA ARG A 73 4.91 -9.52 2.61
C ARG A 73 5.00 -9.21 1.11
N VAL A 74 4.24 -8.25 0.60
CA VAL A 74 4.23 -7.89 -0.84
C VAL A 74 5.46 -7.07 -1.19
N GLU A 75 6.00 -6.28 -0.24
CA GLU A 75 7.28 -5.58 -0.42
C GLU A 75 8.48 -6.50 -0.63
N ARG A 76 8.45 -7.77 -0.20
CA ARG A 76 9.54 -8.71 -0.55
C ARG A 76 9.57 -9.05 -2.05
N ALA A 77 8.45 -8.89 -2.76
CA ALA A 77 8.38 -9.05 -4.21
C ALA A 77 8.76 -7.73 -4.93
N ALA A 78 8.22 -6.59 -4.49
CA ALA A 78 8.49 -5.28 -5.11
C ALA A 78 9.92 -4.75 -4.83
N SER A 79 10.50 -5.03 -3.66
CA SER A 79 11.87 -4.62 -3.33
C SER A 79 12.95 -5.30 -4.18
N LYS A 80 12.61 -6.40 -4.88
CA LYS A 80 13.51 -6.96 -5.89
C LYS A 80 13.48 -6.15 -7.19
N GLN A 81 12.32 -5.68 -7.64
CA GLN A 81 12.20 -4.87 -8.85
C GLN A 81 12.68 -3.43 -8.65
N GLN A 82 12.49 -2.83 -7.46
CA GLN A 82 12.95 -1.47 -7.18
C GLN A 82 14.49 -1.33 -7.26
N ARG A 83 15.25 -2.41 -6.98
CA ARG A 83 16.72 -2.42 -7.10
C ARG A 83 17.22 -2.50 -8.54
N GLU A 84 16.36 -2.87 -9.48
CA GLU A 84 16.74 -3.05 -10.90
C GLU A 84 16.44 -1.79 -11.74
N CYS A 85 15.57 -0.90 -11.25
CA CYS A 85 15.19 0.35 -11.92
C CYS A 85 15.90 1.61 -11.40
N ASP A 86 16.92 1.47 -10.54
CA ASP A 86 17.80 2.56 -10.11
C ASP A 86 19.13 2.53 -10.90
N PRO A 87 19.24 3.20 -12.07
CA PRO A 87 20.54 3.40 -12.69
C PRO A 87 21.38 4.51 -12.02
N LEU A 88 20.96 5.03 -10.84
CA LEU A 88 21.60 6.19 -10.21
C LEU A 88 22.25 5.94 -8.84
N ALA A 89 22.56 4.68 -8.50
CA ALA A 89 23.36 4.34 -7.32
C ALA A 89 24.73 3.73 -7.68
N ALA A 90 25.18 3.89 -8.92
CA ALA A 90 26.57 3.69 -9.28
C ALA A 90 27.36 4.97 -8.94
N ASP A 91 28.53 4.80 -8.32
CA ASP A 91 29.52 5.83 -7.99
C ASP A 91 29.25 6.71 -6.75
N VAL A 92 29.27 6.07 -5.57
CA VAL A 92 29.98 6.68 -4.44
C VAL A 92 31.30 5.92 -4.25
N PRO A 93 32.46 6.50 -4.62
CA PRO A 93 33.74 5.84 -4.41
C PRO A 93 34.02 5.70 -2.90
N THR A 94 34.31 4.46 -2.50
CA THR A 94 34.61 3.95 -1.14
C THR A 94 35.91 4.51 -0.52
N SER A 95 36.22 5.81 -0.66
CA SER A 95 37.51 6.38 -0.22
C SER A 95 37.48 7.63 0.67
N LEU A 96 36.33 8.08 1.16
CA LEU A 96 36.28 9.32 1.97
C LEU A 96 35.64 9.17 3.36
N THR A 97 35.76 8.00 4.01
CA THR A 97 35.45 7.87 5.45
C THR A 97 36.71 7.81 6.33
N ARG A 98 37.91 8.03 5.75
CA ARG A 98 39.20 8.02 6.45
C ARG A 98 39.84 9.42 6.61
N ALA A 99 39.04 10.49 6.54
CA ALA A 99 39.48 11.88 6.70
C ALA A 99 38.81 12.62 7.87
N LEU A 100 38.45 11.89 8.94
CA LEU A 100 38.10 12.45 10.25
C LEU A 100 38.95 11.77 11.35
N VAL A 101 40.23 11.61 11.04
CA VAL A 101 41.30 11.54 12.03
C VAL A 101 41.78 12.98 12.22
N GLU A 102 42.03 13.35 13.48
CA GLU A 102 42.85 14.51 13.87
C GLU A 102 42.36 15.88 13.39
N PHE A 103 41.54 16.57 14.20
CA PHE A 103 41.77 17.99 14.49
C PHE A 103 40.94 18.44 15.70
N ARG A 104 41.66 18.59 16.82
CA ARG A 104 41.35 19.31 18.08
C ARG A 104 40.45 18.66 19.12
#